data_AF-A0A0D0DCM3-F1
#
_entry.id   AF-A0A0D0DCM3-F1
#
_cell.length_a   1.000
_cell.length_b   1.000
_cell.length_c   1.000
_cell.angle_alpha   90.00
_cell.angle_beta   90.00
_cell.angle_gamma   90.00
#
_symmetry.space_group_name_H-M   'P 1'
#
loop_
_entity.id
_entity.type
_entity.pdbx_description
1 polymer ?
#
loop_
_entity_poly.entity_id
_entity_poly.type
_entity_poly.pdbx_seq_one_letter_code
_entity_poly.pdbx_strand_id
1 'polypeptide(L)'
;MPLQTHTTPPYPPSPNLQAAQSLTPTPISDGFRALSASPFTPTMTLTPTNSGTEIPEIIPWFNALEQHMKKTPHGVKLGDFGPELDARGFIHISQLSHDYMSTQALQDMLRIEMGTVILILQYVDADLQAIHSGTSVI
;
A
#
# COMPACT_ATOMS: atom_id res chain seq x y z
N MET A 1 8.52 22.00 -52.02
CA MET A 1 8.30 21.52 -50.64
C MET A 1 7.75 20.09 -50.74
N PRO A 2 8.52 19.03 -50.49
CA PRO A 2 7.99 17.66 -50.54
C PRO A 2 7.29 17.26 -49.21
N LEU A 3 6.17 16.55 -49.32
CA LEU A 3 5.46 15.91 -48.20
C LEU A 3 6.30 14.78 -47.60
N GLN A 4 6.55 14.80 -46.29
CA GLN A 4 7.08 13.65 -45.56
C GLN A 4 5.93 12.78 -45.06
N THR A 5 5.89 11.53 -45.54
CA THR A 5 5.01 10.47 -45.04
C THR A 5 5.62 9.84 -43.79
N HIS A 6 4.86 9.82 -42.69
CA HIS A 6 5.22 9.11 -41.47
C HIS A 6 5.07 7.60 -41.66
N THR A 7 6.17 6.86 -41.50
CA THR A 7 6.18 5.39 -41.49
C THR A 7 6.31 4.92 -40.05
N THR A 8 5.25 4.32 -39.50
CA THR A 8 5.24 3.67 -38.19
C THR A 8 5.98 2.33 -38.26
N PRO A 9 6.84 1.97 -37.27
CA PRO A 9 7.49 0.66 -37.24
C PRO A 9 6.50 -0.44 -36.81
N PRO A 10 6.66 -1.69 -37.32
CA PRO A 10 5.79 -2.81 -36.98
C PRO A 10 6.07 -3.36 -35.57
N TYR A 11 4.99 -3.58 -34.80
CA TYR A 11 5.04 -4.27 -33.51
C TYR A 11 5.44 -5.74 -33.64
N PRO A 12 6.21 -6.30 -32.69
CA PRO A 12 6.43 -7.75 -32.61
C PRO A 12 5.21 -8.48 -32.02
N PRO A 13 4.97 -9.75 -32.38
CA PRO A 13 3.85 -10.53 -31.87
C PRO A 13 4.07 -10.95 -30.40
N SER A 14 2.98 -10.96 -29.62
CA SER A 14 2.96 -11.40 -28.22
C SER A 14 3.23 -12.92 -28.09
N PRO A 15 3.99 -13.37 -27.08
CA PRO A 15 4.19 -14.80 -26.83
C PRO A 15 2.92 -15.43 -26.24
N ASN A 16 2.48 -16.50 -26.90
CA ASN A 16 1.35 -17.34 -26.55
C ASN A 16 1.66 -18.14 -25.26
N LEU A 17 0.91 -17.92 -24.17
CA LEU A 17 1.02 -18.71 -22.94
C LEU A 17 -0.01 -19.85 -22.96
N GLN A 18 0.37 -20.98 -23.55
CA GLN A 18 -0.34 -22.25 -23.37
C GLN A 18 0.66 -23.41 -23.18
N ALA A 19 0.77 -23.86 -21.94
CA ALA A 19 0.96 -25.25 -21.52
C ALA A 19 0.82 -25.28 -19.99
N ALA A 20 -0.31 -25.77 -19.45
CA ALA A 20 -0.44 -27.12 -18.86
C ALA A 20 0.58 -27.34 -17.73
N GLN A 21 0.17 -27.60 -16.48
CA GLN A 21 -0.41 -28.89 -16.10
C GLN A 21 -1.03 -28.82 -14.69
N SER A 22 -2.15 -29.52 -14.54
CA SER A 22 -2.84 -29.84 -13.29
C SER A 22 -1.93 -30.61 -12.32
N LEU A 23 -1.95 -30.22 -11.05
CA LEU A 23 -1.51 -31.09 -9.95
C LEU A 23 -2.70 -31.34 -9.01
N THR A 24 -3.25 -32.54 -9.16
CA THR A 24 -4.16 -33.20 -8.20
C THR A 24 -3.46 -33.40 -6.86
N PRO A 25 -4.12 -33.12 -5.72
CA PRO A 25 -3.62 -33.51 -4.41
C PRO A 25 -4.00 -34.97 -4.09
N THR A 26 -3.01 -35.77 -3.71
CA THR A 26 -3.18 -37.14 -3.17
C THR A 26 -3.74 -37.07 -1.74
N PRO A 27 -4.64 -37.98 -1.33
CA PRO A 27 -5.09 -38.08 0.05
C PRO A 27 -4.11 -38.91 0.89
N ILE A 28 -3.62 -38.36 2.01
CA ILE A 28 -2.99 -39.15 3.06
C ILE A 28 -4.00 -39.25 4.19
N SER A 29 -4.54 -40.45 4.35
CA SER A 29 -5.37 -40.88 5.48
C SER A 29 -4.52 -41.83 6.31
N ASP A 30 -4.15 -41.45 7.54
CA ASP A 30 -4.29 -42.31 8.72
C ASP A 30 -3.92 -41.56 10.02
N GLY A 31 -4.60 -41.91 11.11
CA GLY A 31 -4.08 -41.69 12.47
C GLY A 31 -4.74 -40.59 13.32
N PHE A 32 -5.90 -40.92 13.88
CA PHE A 32 -6.64 -40.21 14.92
C PHE A 32 -5.77 -39.60 16.05
N ARG A 33 -5.95 -38.31 16.33
CA ARG A 33 -6.02 -37.81 17.72
C ARG A 33 -6.84 -36.53 17.81
N ALA A 34 -8.01 -36.65 18.42
CA ALA A 34 -8.83 -35.52 18.84
C ALA A 34 -8.14 -34.81 20.02
N LEU A 35 -7.94 -33.50 19.89
CA LEU A 35 -7.91 -32.57 21.00
C LEU A 35 -8.49 -31.24 20.53
N SER A 36 -9.70 -31.00 21.00
CA SER A 36 -10.46 -29.76 20.92
C SER A 36 -9.70 -28.61 21.55
N ALA A 37 -9.41 -27.57 20.76
CA ALA A 37 -9.47 -26.17 21.17
C ALA A 37 -9.19 -25.29 19.93
N SER A 38 -10.22 -24.63 19.41
CA SER A 38 -10.01 -23.43 18.58
C SER A 38 -9.32 -22.36 19.43
N PRO A 39 -8.36 -21.66 18.82
CA PRO A 39 -8.46 -20.22 18.83
C PRO A 39 -8.39 -19.74 17.38
N PHE A 40 -9.46 -19.12 16.90
CA PHE A 40 -9.32 -18.13 15.85
C PHE A 40 -8.58 -16.94 16.47
N THR A 41 -7.26 -17.05 16.53
CA THR A 41 -6.38 -15.88 16.62
C THR A 41 -5.91 -15.63 15.20
N PRO A 42 -6.30 -14.53 14.52
CA PRO A 42 -5.50 -14.05 13.42
C PRO A 42 -4.17 -13.65 14.02
N THR A 43 -3.18 -14.54 13.94
CA THR A 43 -1.79 -14.13 14.05
C THR A 43 -1.58 -13.14 12.91
N MET A 44 -1.61 -11.84 13.22
CA MET A 44 -0.96 -10.86 12.36
C MET A 44 0.53 -11.15 12.46
N THR A 45 0.97 -12.15 11.70
CA THR A 45 2.35 -12.27 11.32
C THR A 45 2.60 -11.04 10.46
N LEU A 46 3.02 -9.95 11.09
CA LEU A 46 3.73 -8.88 10.42
C LEU A 46 5.02 -9.54 9.93
N THR A 47 4.97 -10.17 8.77
CA THR A 47 6.18 -10.42 8.01
C THR A 47 6.80 -9.04 7.81
N PRO A 48 8.07 -8.83 8.18
CA PRO A 48 8.78 -7.66 7.70
C PRO A 48 8.97 -7.89 6.20
N THR A 49 7.97 -7.52 5.42
CA THR A 49 8.00 -7.64 3.98
C THR A 49 8.86 -6.51 3.46
N ASN A 50 10.06 -6.92 3.04
CA ASN A 50 10.83 -6.35 1.96
C ASN A 50 11.62 -5.05 2.25
N SER A 51 12.94 -5.25 2.20
CA SER A 51 13.98 -4.30 1.79
C SER A 51 13.50 -3.10 0.97
N GLY A 52 13.32 -1.97 1.66
CA GLY A 52 13.75 -0.62 1.28
C GLY A 52 13.27 0.01 -0.04
N THR A 53 12.36 -0.60 -0.79
CA THR A 53 11.98 -0.13 -2.14
C THR A 53 10.50 -0.22 -2.48
N GLU A 54 9.67 -0.83 -1.62
CA GLU A 54 8.23 -0.95 -1.87
C GLU A 54 7.48 0.26 -1.31
N ILE A 55 6.50 0.76 -2.08
CA ILE A 55 5.68 1.91 -1.66
C ILE A 55 4.74 1.45 -0.53
N PRO A 56 4.77 2.09 0.65
CA PRO A 56 3.96 1.71 1.80
C PRO A 56 2.47 1.67 1.48
N GLU A 57 1.81 0.62 1.97
CA GLU A 57 0.35 0.54 2.01
C GLU A 57 -0.22 1.50 3.07
N ILE A 58 -1.43 2.00 2.83
CA ILE A 58 -1.98 3.12 3.61
C ILE A 58 -2.27 2.75 5.07
N ILE A 59 -2.82 1.56 5.33
CA ILE A 59 -3.18 1.12 6.68
C ILE A 59 -1.94 0.93 7.56
N PRO A 60 -0.95 0.10 7.19
CA PRO A 60 0.23 -0.07 8.03
C PRO A 60 1.03 1.23 8.15
N TRP A 61 1.05 2.09 7.13
CA TRP A 61 1.73 3.37 7.18
C TRP A 61 1.12 4.34 8.20
N PHE A 62 -0.21 4.52 8.22
CA PHE A 62 -0.87 5.39 9.21
C PHE A 62 -0.70 4.88 10.64
N ASN A 63 -0.69 3.56 10.84
CA ASN A 63 -0.40 2.95 12.14
C ASN A 63 1.05 3.21 12.59
N ALA A 64 2.02 3.08 11.67
CA ALA A 64 3.41 3.37 11.95
C ALA A 64 3.62 4.87 12.26
N LEU A 65 2.97 5.75 11.50
CA LEU A 65 3.02 7.19 11.71
C LEU A 65 2.48 7.57 13.09
N GLU A 66 1.36 6.99 13.51
CA GLU A 66 0.81 7.21 14.85
C GLU A 66 1.78 6.79 15.96
N GLN A 67 2.43 5.63 15.82
CA GLN A 67 3.42 5.15 16.79
C GLN A 67 4.69 5.99 16.81
N HIS A 68 5.15 6.44 15.64
CA HIS A 68 6.30 7.32 15.49
C HIS A 68 6.03 8.68 16.15
N MET A 69 4.80 9.19 16.01
CA MET A 69 4.33 10.40 16.65
C MET A 69 3.96 10.17 18.12
N LYS A 70 4.98 10.15 18.99
CA LYS A 70 4.82 10.03 20.47
C LYS A 70 3.77 10.95 21.10
N LYS A 71 3.45 12.07 20.45
CA LYS A 71 2.28 12.92 20.71
C LYS A 71 1.68 13.37 19.38
N THR A 72 0.54 12.81 18.99
CA THR A 72 -0.23 13.37 17.88
C THR A 72 -0.79 14.74 18.28
N PRO A 73 -0.77 15.74 17.38
CA PRO A 73 -1.41 17.02 17.64
C PRO A 73 -2.88 16.79 18.01
N HIS A 74 -3.33 17.41 19.10
CA HIS A 74 -4.74 17.45 19.52
C HIS A 74 -5.39 16.09 19.84
N GLY A 75 -4.60 15.02 20.03
CA GLY A 75 -5.14 13.70 20.36
C GLY A 75 -5.86 13.01 19.19
N VAL A 76 -5.60 13.45 17.96
CA VAL A 76 -6.07 12.79 16.75
C VAL A 76 -5.41 11.42 16.65
N LYS A 77 -6.21 10.39 16.39
CA LYS A 77 -5.72 9.04 16.14
C LYS A 77 -5.43 8.88 14.65
N LEU A 78 -4.16 9.03 14.25
CA LEU A 78 -3.79 8.95 12.84
C LEU A 78 -4.03 7.54 12.27
N GLY A 79 -3.95 6.50 13.11
CA GLY A 79 -4.21 5.12 12.70
C GLY A 79 -5.63 4.89 12.17
N ASP A 80 -6.60 5.68 12.62
CA ASP A 80 -8.01 5.55 12.20
C ASP A 80 -8.21 5.98 10.72
N PHE A 81 -7.30 6.80 10.16
CA PHE A 81 -7.42 7.28 8.78
C PHE A 81 -7.01 6.25 7.73
N GLY A 82 -6.13 5.30 8.07
CA GLY A 82 -5.72 4.23 7.16
C GLY A 82 -6.93 3.44 6.64
N PRO A 83 -7.73 2.82 7.51
CA PRO A 83 -8.96 2.11 7.11
C PRO A 83 -9.99 2.99 6.40
N GLU A 84 -10.12 4.27 6.79
CA GLU A 84 -11.06 5.18 6.11
C GLU A 84 -10.64 5.44 4.65
N LEU A 85 -9.34 5.62 4.40
CA LEU A 85 -8.81 5.84 3.06
C LEU A 85 -8.83 4.55 2.22
N ASP A 86 -8.54 3.40 2.83
CA ASP A 86 -8.66 2.09 2.18
C ASP A 86 -10.10 1.83 1.70
N ALA A 87 -11.10 2.11 2.54
CA ALA A 87 -12.51 2.00 2.17
C ALA A 87 -12.92 2.92 1.00
N ARG A 88 -12.14 3.96 0.71
CA ARG A 88 -12.33 4.88 -0.41
C ARG A 88 -11.48 4.52 -1.63
N GLY A 89 -10.69 3.45 -1.56
CA GLY A 89 -9.88 2.92 -2.67
C GLY A 89 -8.44 3.42 -2.70
N PHE A 90 -7.95 4.08 -1.64
CA PHE A 90 -6.54 4.43 -1.50
C PHE A 90 -5.80 3.24 -0.89
N ILE A 91 -4.89 2.64 -1.63
CA ILE A 91 -4.12 1.47 -1.24
C ILE A 91 -2.71 1.85 -0.78
N HIS A 92 -2.08 2.84 -1.44
CA HIS A 92 -0.70 3.24 -1.19
C HIS A 92 -0.58 4.73 -0.90
N ILE A 93 0.44 5.10 -0.12
CA ILE A 93 0.69 6.50 0.24
C ILE A 93 1.04 7.39 -0.95
N SER A 94 1.56 6.82 -2.05
CA SER A 94 1.85 7.56 -3.28
C SER A 94 0.60 8.20 -3.89
N GLN A 95 -0.59 7.66 -3.61
CA GLN A 95 -1.86 8.22 -4.08
C GLN A 95 -2.29 9.46 -3.28
N LEU A 96 -1.65 9.71 -2.13
CA LEU A 96 -1.82 10.92 -1.34
C LEU A 96 -0.84 12.04 -1.75
N SER A 97 0.08 11.77 -2.68
CA SER A 97 1.02 12.79 -3.14
C SER A 97 0.29 13.98 -3.78
N HIS A 98 0.97 15.12 -3.79
CA HIS A 98 0.45 16.35 -4.39
C HIS A 98 0.09 16.24 -5.89
N ASP A 99 0.60 15.21 -6.58
CA ASP A 99 0.27 14.94 -7.99
C ASP A 99 -1.18 14.44 -8.18
N TYR A 100 -1.76 13.80 -7.15
CA TYR A 100 -3.07 13.15 -7.23
C TYR A 100 -4.08 13.69 -6.21
N MET A 101 -3.59 14.25 -5.10
CA MET A 101 -4.40 14.69 -3.97
C MET A 101 -4.04 16.12 -3.57
N SER A 102 -5.01 17.03 -3.58
CA SER A 102 -4.79 18.37 -3.05
C SER A 102 -4.96 18.38 -1.53
N THR A 103 -4.25 19.28 -0.84
CA THR A 103 -4.38 19.46 0.61
C THR A 103 -5.83 19.74 1.01
N GLN A 104 -6.55 20.59 0.26
CA GLN A 104 -7.96 20.89 0.55
C GLN A 104 -8.85 19.67 0.36
N ALA A 105 -8.64 18.87 -0.69
CA ALA A 105 -9.43 17.67 -0.92
C ALA A 105 -9.22 16.62 0.19
N LEU A 106 -7.97 16.44 0.64
CA LEU A 106 -7.66 15.54 1.75
C LEU A 106 -8.26 16.05 3.07
N GLN A 107 -8.21 17.37 3.30
CA GLN A 107 -8.82 18.02 4.44
C GLN A 107 -10.32 17.76 4.50
N ASP A 108 -11.02 18.06 3.40
CA ASP A 108 -12.48 17.94 3.32
C ASP A 108 -12.92 16.48 3.41
N MET A 109 -12.14 15.56 2.84
CA MET A 109 -12.40 14.13 2.86
C MET A 109 -12.31 13.53 4.26
N LEU A 110 -11.25 13.86 5.00
CA LEU A 110 -11.00 13.33 6.35
C LEU A 110 -11.65 14.19 7.46
N ARG A 111 -12.14 15.39 7.12
CA ARG A 111 -12.74 16.36 8.05
C ARG A 111 -11.83 16.69 9.23
N ILE A 112 -10.57 16.97 8.94
CA ILE A 112 -9.53 17.27 9.93
C ILE A 112 -8.99 18.68 9.79
N GLU A 113 -8.28 19.14 10.82
CA GLU A 113 -7.61 20.43 10.83
C GLU A 113 -6.51 20.51 9.75
N MET A 114 -6.40 21.67 9.10
CA MET A 114 -5.43 21.90 8.02
C MET A 114 -4.00 21.58 8.44
N GLY A 115 -3.63 21.89 9.69
CA GLY A 115 -2.31 21.56 10.23
C GLY A 115 -2.00 20.07 10.25
N THR A 116 -3.00 19.23 10.55
CA THR A 116 -2.86 17.77 10.53
C THR A 116 -2.72 17.24 9.11
N VAL A 117 -3.44 17.83 8.15
CA VAL A 117 -3.32 17.46 6.73
C VAL A 117 -1.92 17.78 6.20
N ILE A 118 -1.43 18.99 6.47
CA ILE A 118 -0.08 19.41 6.05
C ILE A 118 0.96 18.45 6.62
N LEU A 119 0.83 18.08 7.89
CA LEU A 119 1.72 17.12 8.53
C LEU A 119 1.70 15.74 7.86
N ILE A 120 0.52 15.20 7.55
CA ILE A 120 0.39 13.92 6.83
C ILE A 120 1.11 14.01 5.48
N LEU A 121 0.85 15.05 4.69
CA LEU A 121 1.47 15.22 3.38
C LEU A 121 3.00 15.40 3.46
N GLN A 122 3.51 16.08 4.48
CA GLN A 122 4.96 16.17 4.72
C GLN A 122 5.61 14.80 4.95
N TYR A 123 4.95 13.92 5.71
CA TYR A 123 5.44 12.56 5.92
C TYR A 123 5.34 11.71 4.65
N VAL A 124 4.25 11.84 3.88
CA VAL A 124 4.11 11.17 2.58
C VAL A 124 5.27 11.56 1.66
N ASP A 125 5.55 12.86 1.50
CA ASP A 125 6.65 13.33 0.66
C ASP A 125 8.01 12.83 1.16
N ALA A 126 8.22 12.84 2.48
CA ALA A 126 9.48 12.41 3.09
C ALA A 126 9.73 10.90 2.89
N ASP A 127 8.71 10.06 3.10
CA ASP A 127 8.84 8.61 2.89
C ASP A 127 9.00 8.25 1.42
N LEU A 128 8.24 8.89 0.52
CA LEU A 128 8.40 8.67 -0.93
C LEU A 128 9.83 9.02 -1.37
N GLN A 129 10.38 10.16 -0.91
CA GLN A 129 11.78 10.52 -1.18
C GLN A 129 12.79 9.55 -0.58
N ALA A 130 12.53 9.05 0.63
CA ALA A 130 13.40 8.09 1.28
C ALA A 130 13.44 6.77 0.49
N ILE A 131 12.30 6.29 -0.01
CA ILE A 131 12.20 5.07 -0.82
C ILE A 131 12.99 5.20 -2.11
N HIS A 132 12.92 6.36 -2.79
CA HIS A 132 13.78 6.64 -3.95
C HIS A 132 15.28 6.58 -3.64
N SER A 133 15.63 6.77 -2.37
CA SER A 133 17.01 6.71 -1.85
C SER A 133 17.34 5.39 -1.14
N GLY A 134 16.43 4.41 -1.12
CA GLY A 134 16.59 3.12 -0.44
C GLY A 134 16.46 3.17 1.09
N THR A 135 15.76 4.16 1.64
CA THR A 135 15.57 4.43 3.08
C THR A 135 14.06 4.60 3.42
N SER A 136 13.69 4.68 4.69
CA SER A 136 12.33 5.05 5.19
C SER A 136 12.45 6.09 6.30
N VAL A 137 11.50 7.03 6.40
CA VAL A 137 11.47 8.06 7.47
C VAL A 137 10.69 7.57 8.68
N ILE A 138 9.60 6.83 8.46
CA ILE A 138 8.88 6.10 9.52
C ILE A 138 9.23 4.61 9.58
#